data_AF-A0A4Z2HK01-F1
#
_entry.id   AF-A0A4Z2HK01-F1
#
_cell.length_a   1.000
_cell.length_b   1.000
_cell.length_c   1.000
_cell.angle_alpha   90.00
_cell.angle_beta   90.00
_cell.angle_gamma   90.00
#
_symmetry.space_group_name_H-M   'P 1'
#
loop_
_entity.id
_entity.type
_entity.pdbx_description
1 polymer ?
#
loop_
_entity_poly.entity_id
_entity_poly.type
_entity_poly.pdbx_seq_one_letter_code
_entity_poly.pdbx_strand_id
1 'polypeptide(L)'
;MTAKKKSLLNMGVIKQDHSDAEELLAPANVDHEALYRYAHDAASFSTGGRLPDLQFAKDHAGQPDVAMFDFTSMHRAENASLVRERKGKKLLMGLVGDCLVEVGNKMFMDLVHIHPT
;
A
#
# COMPACT_ATOMS: atom_id res chain seq x y z
N MET A 1 -4.52 -1.92 -7.00
CA MET A 1 -5.51 -1.02 -7.66
C MET A 1 -5.34 0.40 -7.10
N THR A 2 -5.59 1.49 -7.85
CA THR A 2 -5.56 2.86 -7.26
C THR A 2 -6.97 3.40 -7.04
N ALA A 3 -7.36 3.60 -5.78
CA ALA A 3 -8.70 4.06 -5.41
C ALA A 3 -8.72 5.57 -5.12
N LYS A 4 -9.81 6.24 -5.49
CA LYS A 4 -10.01 7.66 -5.14
C LYS A 4 -10.48 7.77 -3.69
N LYS A 5 -9.94 8.71 -2.90
CA LYS A 5 -10.36 8.99 -1.51
C LYS A 5 -11.89 9.05 -1.35
N LYS A 6 -12.57 9.80 -2.22
CA LYS A 6 -14.03 9.93 -2.21
C LYS A 6 -14.76 8.59 -2.36
N SER A 7 -14.22 7.67 -3.17
CA SER A 7 -14.81 6.33 -3.33
C SER A 7 -14.69 5.53 -2.04
N LEU A 8 -13.56 5.63 -1.35
CA LEU A 8 -13.29 4.90 -0.11
C LEU A 8 -14.18 5.39 1.05
N LEU A 9 -14.37 6.71 1.14
CA LEU A 9 -15.32 7.32 2.09
C LEU A 9 -16.76 6.88 1.79
N ASN A 10 -17.19 6.97 0.53
CA ASN A 10 -18.55 6.59 0.14
C ASN A 10 -18.86 5.11 0.40
N MET A 11 -17.86 4.23 0.25
CA MET A 11 -18.01 2.79 0.50
C MET A 11 -17.78 2.41 1.96
N GLY A 12 -17.51 3.38 2.84
CA GLY A 12 -17.29 3.17 4.27
C GLY A 12 -15.97 2.50 4.62
N VAL A 13 -15.03 2.36 3.67
CA VAL A 13 -13.68 1.83 3.92
C VAL A 13 -12.91 2.78 4.83
N ILE A 14 -13.04 4.08 4.58
CA ILE A 14 -12.50 5.15 5.43
C ILE A 14 -13.67 5.74 6.23
N LYS A 15 -13.52 5.82 7.56
CA LYS A 15 -14.58 6.26 8.47
C LYS A 15 -14.72 7.78 8.52
N GLN A 16 -13.60 8.51 8.56
CA GLN A 16 -13.55 9.96 8.66
C GLN A 16 -12.58 10.55 7.63
N ASP A 17 -12.92 11.71 7.08
CA ASP A 17 -12.09 12.41 6.09
C ASP A 17 -11.04 13.29 6.78
N HIS A 18 -9.81 12.78 6.86
CA HIS A 18 -8.65 13.53 7.35
C HIS A 18 -7.87 14.16 6.19
N SER A 19 -7.27 15.33 6.44
CA SER A 19 -6.38 15.99 5.47
C SER A 19 -5.00 15.37 5.43
N ASP A 20 -4.52 14.89 6.57
CA ASP A 20 -3.24 14.19 6.71
C ASP A 20 -3.37 12.73 6.25
N ALA A 21 -2.39 12.23 5.49
CA ALA A 21 -2.45 10.90 4.90
C ALA A 21 -2.21 9.78 5.94
N GLU A 22 -1.37 10.02 6.95
CA GLU A 22 -1.11 9.06 8.01
C GLU A 22 -2.36 8.89 8.88
N GLU A 23 -3.04 9.99 9.25
CA GLU A 23 -4.32 9.93 9.97
C GLU A 23 -5.43 9.31 9.12
N LEU A 24 -5.49 9.64 7.83
CA LEU A 24 -6.51 9.13 6.92
C LEU A 24 -6.45 7.61 6.79
N LEU A 25 -5.24 7.04 6.71
CA LEU A 25 -5.01 5.61 6.54
C LEU A 25 -4.71 4.88 7.86
N ALA A 26 -4.79 5.57 9.00
CA ALA A 26 -4.56 4.96 10.30
C ALA A 26 -5.49 3.76 10.54
N PRO A 27 -5.02 2.67 11.18
CA PRO A 27 -5.86 1.48 11.42
C PRO A 27 -7.18 1.78 12.14
N ALA A 28 -7.21 2.78 13.02
CA ALA A 28 -8.42 3.22 13.70
C ALA A 28 -9.47 3.81 12.74
N ASN A 29 -9.03 4.48 11.67
CA ASN A 29 -9.88 5.13 10.68
C ASN A 29 -10.29 4.22 9.51
N VAL A 30 -9.74 3.00 9.44
CA VAL A 30 -10.07 2.00 8.41
C VAL A 30 -11.07 0.97 8.94
N ASP A 31 -12.12 0.71 8.17
CA ASP A 31 -13.02 -0.43 8.38
C ASP A 31 -12.54 -1.60 7.52
N HIS A 32 -12.02 -2.65 8.16
CA HIS A 32 -11.38 -3.78 7.49
C HIS A 32 -12.41 -4.66 6.76
N GLU A 33 -13.64 -4.79 7.28
CA GLU A 33 -14.69 -5.55 6.60
C GLU A 33 -15.17 -4.83 5.34
N ALA A 34 -15.31 -3.50 5.40
CA ALA A 34 -15.59 -2.70 4.22
C ALA A 34 -14.43 -2.74 3.22
N LEU A 35 -13.19 -2.71 3.70
CA LEU A 35 -11.99 -2.87 2.89
C LEU A 35 -11.99 -4.20 2.12
N TYR A 36 -12.26 -5.33 2.79
CA TYR A 36 -12.34 -6.65 2.17
C TYR A 36 -13.42 -6.71 1.10
N ARG A 37 -14.63 -6.20 1.38
CA ARG A 37 -15.69 -6.15 0.37
C ARG A 37 -15.30 -5.29 -0.83
N TYR A 38 -14.75 -4.11 -0.59
CA TYR A 38 -14.31 -3.20 -1.66
C TYR A 38 -13.26 -3.85 -2.57
N ALA A 39 -12.27 -4.49 -1.96
CA ALA A 39 -11.22 -5.27 -2.62
C ALA A 39 -11.79 -6.40 -3.49
N HIS A 40 -12.67 -7.21 -2.90
CA HIS A 40 -13.30 -8.34 -3.56
C HIS A 40 -14.17 -7.88 -4.75
N ASP A 41 -15.01 -6.86 -4.56
CA ASP A 41 -15.88 -6.34 -5.62
C ASP A 41 -15.08 -5.75 -6.79
N ALA A 42 -14.00 -5.03 -6.48
CA ALA A 42 -13.11 -4.51 -7.50
C ALA A 42 -12.43 -5.63 -8.32
N ALA A 43 -12.01 -6.72 -7.68
CA ALA A 43 -11.40 -7.86 -8.36
C ALA A 43 -12.42 -8.66 -9.18
N SER A 44 -13.60 -8.93 -8.62
CA SER A 44 -14.70 -9.61 -9.30
C SER A 44 -15.14 -8.84 -10.54
N PHE A 45 -15.34 -7.52 -10.41
CA PHE A 45 -15.68 -6.65 -11.53
C PHE A 45 -14.60 -6.64 -12.60
N SER A 46 -13.33 -6.49 -12.21
CA SER A 46 -12.20 -6.39 -13.14
C SER A 46 -11.95 -7.68 -13.92
N THR A 47 -12.35 -8.82 -13.36
CA THR A 47 -12.23 -10.15 -14.00
C THR A 47 -13.49 -10.58 -14.73
N GLY A 48 -14.56 -9.78 -14.67
CA GLY A 48 -15.87 -10.12 -15.21
C GLY A 48 -16.49 -11.34 -14.53
N GLY A 49 -16.20 -11.58 -13.25
CA GLY A 49 -16.68 -12.73 -12.49
C GLY A 49 -16.16 -14.09 -12.96
N ARG A 50 -15.09 -14.13 -13.76
CA ARG A 50 -14.55 -15.37 -14.34
C ARG A 50 -13.63 -16.15 -13.41
N LEU A 51 -13.23 -15.56 -12.29
CA LEU A 51 -12.48 -16.26 -11.26
C LEU A 51 -13.48 -16.82 -10.25
N PRO A 52 -13.70 -18.15 -10.21
CA PRO A 52 -14.61 -18.78 -9.26
C PRO A 52 -14.04 -18.70 -7.84
N ASP A 53 -14.93 -18.61 -6.86
CA ASP A 53 -14.63 -18.73 -5.43
C ASP A 53 -13.44 -17.87 -4.97
N LEU A 54 -13.49 -16.58 -5.32
CA LEU A 54 -12.48 -15.59 -4.94
C LEU A 54 -12.25 -15.57 -3.42
N GLN A 55 -11.06 -16.00 -2.98
CA GLN A 55 -10.69 -16.01 -1.58
C GLN A 55 -9.39 -15.24 -1.35
N PHE A 56 -9.35 -14.51 -0.25
CA PHE A 56 -8.12 -13.86 0.20
C PHE A 56 -7.10 -14.90 0.62
N ALA A 57 -5.88 -14.75 0.14
CA ALA A 57 -4.73 -15.40 0.78
C ALA A 57 -4.59 -14.89 2.21
N LYS A 58 -3.80 -15.62 3.00
CA LYS A 58 -3.45 -15.20 4.36
C LYS A 58 -2.11 -14.48 4.36
N ASP A 59 -2.05 -13.35 5.04
CA ASP A 59 -0.82 -12.64 5.31
C ASP A 59 0.05 -13.38 6.34
N HIS A 60 1.19 -12.79 6.69
CA HIS A 60 2.12 -13.31 7.70
C HIS A 60 1.52 -13.41 9.11
N ALA A 61 0.40 -12.74 9.39
CA ALA A 61 -0.34 -12.78 10.65
C ALA A 61 -1.58 -13.70 10.58
N GLY A 62 -1.83 -14.35 9.44
CA GLY A 62 -2.96 -15.24 9.22
C GLY A 62 -4.29 -14.53 8.88
N GLN A 63 -4.26 -13.23 8.63
CA GLN A 63 -5.41 -12.40 8.26
C GLN A 63 -5.59 -12.34 6.73
N PRO A 64 -6.76 -11.95 6.20
CA PRO A 64 -6.93 -11.69 4.77
C PRO A 64 -5.89 -10.70 4.24
N ASP A 65 -5.17 -11.08 3.18
CA ASP A 65 -4.05 -10.33 2.63
C ASP A 65 -4.51 -9.14 1.78
N VAL A 66 -4.94 -8.09 2.47
CA VAL A 66 -5.38 -6.80 1.91
C VAL A 66 -4.82 -5.67 2.74
N ALA A 67 -4.13 -4.73 2.08
CA ALA A 67 -3.56 -3.57 2.74
C ALA A 67 -3.80 -2.28 1.95
N MET A 68 -3.79 -1.16 2.68
CA MET A 68 -3.88 0.19 2.13
C MET A 68 -2.54 0.90 2.28
N PHE A 69 -2.11 1.59 1.23
CA PHE A 69 -0.83 2.31 1.21
C PHE A 69 -1.01 3.73 0.68
N ASP A 70 -0.29 4.67 1.31
CA ASP A 70 -0.14 6.01 0.76
C ASP A 70 0.92 6.01 -0.35
N PHE A 71 0.58 6.61 -1.48
CA PHE A 71 1.42 6.78 -2.66
C PHE A 71 1.33 8.23 -3.18
N THR A 72 0.91 9.16 -2.32
CA THR A 72 0.91 10.60 -2.63
C THR A 72 2.30 11.21 -2.52
N SER A 73 3.15 10.62 -1.67
CA SER A 73 4.55 11.00 -1.50
C SER A 73 5.47 10.06 -2.27
N MET A 74 6.46 10.64 -2.96
CA MET A 74 7.59 9.90 -3.54
C MET A 74 8.87 10.42 -2.91
N HIS A 75 9.60 9.55 -2.22
CA HIS A 75 10.89 9.89 -1.67
C HIS A 75 12.03 9.45 -2.59
N ARG A 76 13.04 10.30 -2.68
CA ARG A 76 14.27 10.02 -3.41
C ARG A 76 15.45 10.54 -2.61
N ALA A 77 16.42 9.69 -2.37
CA ALA A 77 17.68 10.12 -1.79
C ALA A 77 18.37 11.09 -2.75
N GLU A 78 18.92 12.17 -2.19
CA GLU A 78 19.68 13.16 -2.95
C GLU A 78 20.90 12.51 -3.62
N ASN A 79 21.54 11.56 -2.92
CA ASN A 79 22.74 10.87 -3.36
C ASN A 79 22.59 9.35 -3.20
N ALA A 80 23.11 8.57 -4.16
CA ALA A 80 23.12 7.12 -4.09
C ALA A 80 24.19 6.55 -3.15
N SER A 81 25.22 7.35 -2.83
CA SER A 81 26.31 6.93 -1.97
C SER A 81 26.97 8.11 -1.28
N LEU A 82 27.68 7.85 -0.18
CA LEU A 82 28.51 8.83 0.50
C LEU A 82 29.73 8.16 1.14
N VAL A 83 30.83 8.90 1.24
CA VAL A 83 32.04 8.44 1.94
C VAL A 83 32.21 9.24 3.22
N ARG A 84 32.44 8.56 4.35
CA ARG A 84 32.83 9.18 5.62
C ARG A 84 34.23 8.77 6.01
N GLU A 85 35.00 9.71 6.54
CA GLU A 85 36.34 9.44 7.07
C GLU A 85 36.42 9.78 8.56
N ARG A 86 37.02 8.88 9.35
CA ARG A 86 37.30 9.11 10.77
C ARG A 86 38.62 8.46 11.16
N LYS A 87 39.52 9.22 11.79
CA LYS A 87 40.87 8.77 12.18
C LYS A 87 41.65 8.14 11.01
N GLY A 88 41.59 8.74 9.83
CA GLY A 88 42.25 8.24 8.62
C GLY A 88 41.61 7.00 7.97
N LYS A 89 40.50 6.49 8.52
CA LYS A 89 39.78 5.32 7.97
C LYS A 89 38.54 5.78 7.21
N LYS A 90 38.38 5.32 5.96
CA LYS A 90 37.26 5.66 5.08
C LYS A 90 36.19 4.56 5.10
N LEU A 91 34.93 4.96 5.09
CA LEU A 91 33.75 4.11 4.99
C LEU A 91 32.89 4.61 3.82
N LEU A 92 32.67 3.74 2.83
CA LEU A 92 31.70 3.96 1.77
C LEU A 92 30.33 3.41 2.21
N MET A 93 29.27 4.21 2.04
CA MET A 93 27.89 3.79 2.25
C MET A 93 27.11 4.02 0.96
N GLY A 94 26.26 3.07 0.59
CA GLY A 94 25.41 3.13 -0.60
C GLY A 94 23.97 2.80 -0.25
N LEU A 95 23.03 3.42 -0.95
CA LEU A 95 21.61 3.12 -0.91
C LEU A 95 21.24 2.30 -2.16
N VAL A 96 20.40 1.27 -2.00
CA VAL A 96 19.96 0.39 -3.10
C VAL A 96 18.51 -0.01 -2.87
N GLY A 97 17.68 0.00 -3.91
CA GLY A 97 16.25 -0.30 -3.84
C GLY A 97 15.41 0.93 -3.48
N ASP A 98 14.25 0.72 -2.85
CA ASP A 98 13.27 1.79 -2.58
C ASP A 98 13.82 2.89 -1.66
N CYS A 99 14.79 2.56 -0.80
CA CYS A 99 15.46 3.56 0.04
C CYS A 99 16.32 4.56 -0.77
N LEU A 100 16.66 4.25 -2.03
CA LEU A 100 17.32 5.16 -2.96
C LEU A 100 16.29 5.98 -3.74
N VAL A 101 15.31 5.33 -4.34
CA VAL A 101 14.23 5.95 -5.12
C VAL A 101 12.96 5.13 -4.95
N GLU A 102 11.94 5.72 -4.37
CA GLU A 102 10.58 5.17 -4.40
C GLU A 102 9.95 5.40 -5.78
N VAL A 103 9.13 4.45 -6.23
CA VAL A 103 8.45 4.52 -7.52
C VAL A 103 6.94 4.55 -7.26
N GLY A 104 6.26 5.67 -7.49
CA GLY A 104 4.81 5.74 -7.24
C GLY A 104 4.10 6.98 -7.78
N ASN A 105 2.91 6.82 -8.36
CA ASN A 105 1.98 7.92 -8.62
C ASN A 105 0.56 7.47 -8.24
N LYS A 106 0.04 7.97 -7.11
CA LYS A 106 -1.33 7.85 -6.54
C LYS A 106 -1.58 6.68 -5.58
N MET A 107 -2.41 6.95 -4.55
CA MET A 107 -2.91 5.99 -3.54
C MET A 107 -3.32 4.64 -4.15
N PHE A 108 -2.82 3.56 -3.55
CA PHE A 108 -3.02 2.18 -3.99
C PHE A 108 -3.60 1.35 -2.84
N MET A 109 -4.58 0.51 -3.14
CA MET A 109 -4.82 -0.72 -2.39
C MET A 109 -3.98 -1.80 -3.04
N ASP A 110 -3.08 -2.40 -2.27
CA ASP A 110 -2.45 -3.63 -2.73
C ASP A 110 -3.36 -4.79 -2.38
N LEU A 111 -3.72 -5.52 -3.42
CA LEU A 111 -4.58 -6.68 -3.33
C LEU A 111 -3.63 -7.87 -3.44
N VAL A 112 -2.85 -8.10 -2.38
CA VAL A 112 -1.58 -8.81 -2.56
C VAL A 112 -1.82 -10.23 -3.06
N HIS A 113 -2.87 -10.94 -2.64
CA HIS A 113 -3.23 -12.18 -3.31
C HIS A 113 -4.70 -12.55 -3.12
N ILE A 114 -5.48 -12.43 -4.20
CA ILE A 114 -6.74 -13.16 -4.34
C ILE A 114 -6.54 -14.22 -5.41
N HIS A 115 -6.80 -15.49 -5.06
CA HIS A 115 -6.61 -16.62 -5.96
C HIS A 115 -7.94 -17.32 -6.24
N PRO A 116 -8.17 -17.79 -7.48
CA PRO A 116 -9.12 -18.86 -7.72
C PRO A 116 -8.60 -20.14 -7.07
N THR A 117 -9.50 -21.00 -6.59
CA THR A 117 -9.14 -22.36 -6.15
C THR A 117 -8.75 -23.26 -7.32
#